data_AF-A0A936WJT3-F1
#
_entry.id   AF-A0A936WJT3-F1
#
_cell.length_a   1.000
_cell.length_b   1.000
_cell.length_c   1.000
_cell.angle_alpha   90.00
_cell.angle_beta   90.00
_cell.angle_gamma   90.00
#
_symmetry.space_group_name_H-M   'P 1'
#
loop_
_entity.id
_entity.type
_entity.pdbx_description
1 polymer ?
#
loop_
_entity_poly.entity_id
_entity_poly.type
_entity_poly.pdbx_seq_one_letter_code
_entity_poly.pdbx_strand_id
1 'polypeptide(L)' 'MRRWSAPQLERRYGLRAQVIVLSHDGHSLDGIIKRTGMTRPTVNKWRNRFRKLGVAGLKDAPRPGKL' A
#
# COMPACT_ATOMS: atom_id res chain seq x y z
N MET A 1 0.76 -24.86 -6.95
CA MET A 1 0.40 -23.55 -7.56
C MET A 1 -0.25 -22.66 -6.49
N ARG A 2 0.21 -21.41 -6.26
CA ARG A 2 -0.35 -20.54 -5.21
C ARG A 2 -1.31 -19.55 -5.87
N ARG A 3 -2.60 -19.89 -5.87
CA ARG A 3 -3.70 -19.08 -6.43
C ARG A 3 -3.97 -17.95 -5.43
N TRP A 4 -3.49 -16.74 -5.70
CA TRP A 4 -4.01 -15.56 -5.03
C TRP A 4 -5.27 -15.16 -5.78
N SER A 5 -6.40 -15.12 -5.08
CA SER A 5 -7.67 -14.69 -5.65
C SER A 5 -7.65 -13.17 -5.88
N ALA A 6 -8.04 -12.73 -7.08
CA ALA A 6 -8.06 -11.31 -7.48
C ALA A 6 -8.68 -10.35 -6.43
N PRO A 7 -9.77 -10.71 -5.72
CA PRO A 7 -10.39 -9.84 -4.70
C PRO A 7 -9.44 -9.42 -3.56
N GLN A 8 -8.52 -10.31 -3.13
CA GLN A 8 -7.57 -9.97 -2.07
C GLN A 8 -6.48 -9.01 -2.53
N LEU A 9 -6.07 -9.11 -3.80
CA LEU A 9 -5.08 -8.21 -4.39
C LEU A 9 -5.65 -6.81 -4.58
N GLU A 10 -6.91 -6.73 -5.05
CA GLU A 10 -7.63 -5.47 -5.21
C GLU A 10 -7.86 -4.78 -3.86
N ARG A 11 -8.26 -5.54 -2.83
CA ARG A 11 -8.39 -5.01 -1.45
C ARG A 11 -7.07 -4.44 -0.93
N ARG A 12 -5.95 -5.13 -1.16
CA ARG A 12 -4.62 -4.66 -0.77
C ARG A 12 -4.22 -3.40 -1.53
N TYR A 13 -4.53 -3.33 -2.82
CA TYR A 13 -4.28 -2.16 -3.64
C TYR A 13 -5.07 -0.94 -3.14
N GLY A 14 -6.36 -1.11 -2.87
CA GLY A 14 -7.22 -0.05 -2.30
C GLY A 14 -6.71 0.47 -0.96
N LEU A 15 -6.29 -0.42 -0.06
CA LEU A 15 -5.71 -0.03 1.23
C LEU A 15 -4.41 0.79 1.09
N ARG A 16 -3.58 0.49 0.08
CA ARG A 16 -2.36 1.26 -0.20
C ARG A 16 -2.69 2.62 -0.81
N ALA A 17 -3.67 2.68 -1.71
CA ALA A 17 -4.16 3.93 -2.27
C ALA A 17 -4.75 4.84 -1.17
N GLN A 18 -5.50 4.27 -0.22
CA GLN A 18 -6.07 5.01 0.92
C GLN A 18 -4.98 5.68 1.76
N VAL A 19 -3.84 5.02 2.00
CA VAL A 19 -2.69 5.63 2.68
C VAL A 19 -2.21 6.90 1.96
N ILE A 20 -2.16 6.88 0.63
CA ILE A 20 -1.69 8.02 -0.17
C ILE A 20 -2.70 9.15 -0.15
N VAL A 21 -3.99 8.84 -0.33
CA VAL A 21 -5.07 9.84 -0.27
C VAL A 21 -5.05 10.55 1.09
N LEU A 22 -5.02 9.79 2.20
CA LEU A 22 -4.99 10.39 3.52
C LEU A 22 -3.71 11.21 3.77
N SER A 23 -2.57 10.76 3.23
CA SER A 23 -1.32 11.53 3.32
C SER A 23 -1.39 12.84 2.53
N HIS A 24 -2.05 12.84 1.38
CA HIS A 24 -2.24 14.01 0.53
C HIS A 24 -3.21 15.02 1.18
N ASP A 25 -4.23 14.51 1.87
CA ASP A 25 -5.19 15.29 2.66
C ASP A 25 -4.58 15.90 3.94
N GLY A 26 -3.28 15.69 4.19
CA GLY A 26 -2.57 16.28 5.33
C GLY A 26 -2.75 15.53 6.65
N HIS A 27 -3.34 14.32 6.64
CA HIS A 27 -3.45 13.53 7.87
C HIS A 27 -2.07 13.15 8.44
N SER A 28 -1.97 13.19 9.77
CA SER A 28 -0.79 12.73 10.50
C SER A 28 -0.59 11.21 10.34
N LEU A 29 0.66 10.77 10.58
CA LEU A 29 1.02 9.35 10.50
C LEU A 29 0.17 8.49 11.44
N ASP A 30 -0.07 8.94 12.67
CA ASP A 30 -0.94 8.24 13.63
C ASP A 30 -2.41 8.24 13.20
N GLY A 31 -2.89 9.32 12.57
CA GLY A 31 -4.24 9.38 11.99
C GLY A 31 -4.44 8.34 10.87
N ILE A 32 -3.44 8.18 10.00
CA ILE A 32 -3.45 7.19 8.93
C ILE A 32 -3.41 5.77 9.50
N ILE A 33 -2.55 5.52 10.50
CA ILE A 33 -2.47 4.23 11.19
C ILE A 33 -3.82 3.84 11.79
N LYS A 34 -4.47 4.76 12.51
CA LYS A 34 -5.78 4.53 13.13
C LYS A 34 -6.87 4.22 12.11
N ARG A 35 -6.88 4.89 10.95
CA ARG A 35 -7.90 4.70 9.91
C ARG A 35 -7.69 3.45 9.06
N THR A 36 -6.44 3.08 8.79
CA THR A 36 -6.10 1.98 7.89
C THR A 36 -5.79 0.66 8.61
N GLY A 37 -5.52 0.71 9.92
CA GLY A 37 -5.04 -0.43 10.70
C GLY A 37 -3.62 -0.88 10.36
N MET A 38 -2.90 -0.13 9.52
CA MET A 38 -1.53 -0.46 9.13
C MET A 38 -0.52 -0.01 10.17
N THR A 39 0.60 -0.72 10.26
CA THR A 39 1.71 -0.29 11.10
C THR A 39 2.45 0.91 10.51
N ARG A 40 3.08 1.72 11.37
CA ARG A 40 3.94 2.84 10.98
C ARG A 40 4.95 2.51 9.85
N PRO A 41 5.74 1.43 9.92
CA PRO A 41 6.67 1.07 8.84
C PRO A 41 5.95 0.73 7.52
N THR A 42 4.75 0.13 7.58
CA THR A 42 3.96 -0.18 6.39
C THR A 42 3.47 1.09 5.71
N VAL A 43 2.95 2.06 6.48
CA VAL A 43 2.53 3.37 5.96
C VAL A 43 3.70 4.10 5.29
N ASN A 44 4.85 4.18 5.98
CA ASN A 44 6.05 4.82 5.43
C ASN A 44 6.56 4.13 4.16
N LYS A 45 6.53 2.80 4.11
CA LYS A 45 6.89 2.03 2.90
C LYS A 45 6.05 2.46 1.71
N TRP A 46 4.73 2.55 1.85
CA TRP A 46 3.86 2.90 0.72
C TRP A 46 4.01 4.36 0.30
N ARG A 47 4.13 5.29 1.25
CA ARG A 47 4.45 6.70 0.96
C ARG A 47 5.77 6.82 0.18
N ASN A 48 6.79 6.09 0.59
CA ASN A 48 8.09 6.09 -0.09
C ASN A 48 8.03 5.46 -1.49
N ARG A 49 7.31 4.35 -1.66
CA ARG A 49 7.13 3.75 -2.99
C ARG A 49 6.34 4.65 -3.93
N PHE A 50 5.28 5.30 -3.43
CA PHE A 50 4.51 6.25 -4.22
C PHE A 50 5.34 7.47 -4.63
N ARG A 51 6.14 8.03 -3.72
CA ARG A 51 7.05 9.14 -4.04
C ARG A 51 8.06 8.80 -5.14
N LYS A 52 8.50 7.53 -5.20
CA LYS A 52 9.49 7.08 -6.19
C LYS A 52 8.89 6.66 -7.53
N LEU A 53 7.69 6.06 -7.52
CA LEU A 53 7.13 5.33 -8.67
C LEU A 53 5.69 5.73 -9.01
N GLY A 54 5.13 6.72 -8.32
CA GLY A 54 3.72 7.09 -8.43
C GLY A 54 2.78 5.91 -8.14
N VAL A 55 1.67 5.86 -8.88
CA VAL A 55 0.65 4.81 -8.77
C VAL A 55 1.21 3.41 -9.02
N ALA A 56 2.21 3.26 -9.90
CA ALA A 56 2.87 1.98 -10.14
C ALA A 56 3.54 1.41 -8.88
N GLY A 57 3.99 2.29 -7.96
CA GLY A 57 4.56 1.92 -6.68
C GLY A 57 3.59 1.25 -5.70
N LEU A 58 2.28 1.33 -5.94
CA LEU A 58 1.23 0.72 -5.11
C LEU A 58 0.89 -0.72 -5.53
N LYS A 59 1.30 -1.12 -6.74
CA LYS A 59 1.18 -2.51 -7.18
C LYS A 59 2.15 -3.41 -6.40
N ASP A 60 1.77 -4.67 -6.20
CA ASP A 60 2.71 -5.65 -5.68
C ASP A 60 3.85 -5.81 -6.69
N ALA A 61 5.09 -5.76 -6.20
CA ALA A 61 6.21 -6.18 -7.03
C ALA A 61 6.06 -7.69 -7.27
N PRO A 62 6.31 -8.19 -8.49
CA PRO A 62 6.44 -9.62 -8.70
C PRO A 62 7.51 -10.12 -7.71
N ARG A 63 7.16 -11.09 -6.85
CA ARG A 63 8.10 -11.66 -5.90
C ARG A 63 9.16 -12.41 -6.71
N PRO A 64 10.45 -12.04 -6.67
CA PRO A 64 11.49 -12.89 -7.23
C PRO A 64 11.49 -14.19 -6.42
N GLY A 65 11.39 -15.34 -7.10
CA GLY A 65 11.30 -16.66 -6.45
C GLY A 65 10.12 -17.54 -6.87
N LYS A 66 9.59 -17.37 -8.09
CA LYS A 66 8.85 -18.43 -8.79
C LYS A 66 9.22 -18.41 -10.27
N LEU A 67 10.36 -19.02 -10.57
CA LEU A 67 10.51 -19.83 -11.78
C LEU A 67 10.45 -21.28 -11.32
#